data_AF-A0A150RCG4-F1
#
_entry.id   AF-A0A150RCG4-F1
#
_cell.length_a   1.000
_cell.length_b   1.000
_cell.length_c   1.000
_cell.angle_alpha   90.00
_cell.angle_beta   90.00
_cell.angle_gamma   90.00
#
_symmetry.space_group_name_H-M   'P 1'
#
loop_
_entity.id
_entity.type
_entity.pdbx_description
1 polymer ?
#
loop_
_entity_poly.entity_id
_entity_poly.type
_entity_poly.pdbx_seq_one_letter_code
_entity_poly.pdbx_strand_id
1 'polypeptide(L)'
;MIPLRFVQFIDGASDALSTASLNEQIAGANAVFAKAGLRFKLAAPSQADWYDLGGSLAGPPSAVSSSPGHLDIVARGTDGSLLYRSWSSGSWWPSQTAWATLTVDIGGDPIIVSSAPGKLDVFVVGSDATLWHRSRSL
;
A
#
# COMPACT_ATOMS: atom_id res chain seq x y z
N MET A 1 28.66 15.58 2.73
CA MET A 1 29.97 15.84 2.11
C MET A 1 30.40 14.57 1.37
N ILE A 2 31.04 14.72 0.19
CA ILE A 2 31.37 13.74 -0.90
C ILE A 2 30.38 13.84 -2.08
N PRO A 3 30.84 13.95 -3.36
CA PRO A 3 30.67 15.20 -4.13
C PRO A 3 29.82 15.11 -5.42
N LEU A 4 29.44 16.29 -5.94
CA LEU A 4 29.07 16.51 -7.34
C LEU A 4 30.26 16.13 -8.26
N ARG A 5 30.02 15.32 -9.28
CA ARG A 5 30.97 15.05 -10.37
C ARG A 5 30.28 15.23 -11.73
N PHE A 6 30.93 16.06 -12.54
CA PHE A 6 30.68 16.54 -13.90
C PHE A 6 29.70 15.76 -14.80
N VAL A 7 28.79 16.51 -15.44
CA VAL A 7 28.20 16.14 -16.74
C VAL A 7 29.13 16.68 -17.83
N GLN A 8 29.75 15.78 -18.59
CA GLN A 8 30.45 16.16 -19.83
C GLN A 8 29.44 16.10 -20.98
N PHE A 9 29.25 17.21 -21.67
CA PHE A 9 28.48 17.25 -22.91
C PHE A 9 29.38 16.79 -24.06
N ILE A 10 28.96 15.79 -24.82
CA ILE A 10 29.57 15.43 -26.10
C ILE A 10 28.87 16.27 -27.18
N ASP A 11 29.60 17.24 -27.72
CA ASP A 11 29.29 17.89 -28.99
C ASP A 11 29.57 16.91 -30.13
N GLY A 12 28.60 16.77 -31.03
CA GLY A 12 28.87 16.66 -32.45
C GLY A 12 29.55 15.39 -32.94
N ALA A 13 28.72 14.40 -33.27
CA ALA A 13 28.96 13.45 -34.36
C ALA A 13 30.15 12.49 -34.22
N SER A 14 30.11 11.61 -33.21
CA SER A 14 30.43 10.19 -33.38
C SER A 14 30.22 9.50 -32.04
N ASP A 15 29.10 8.80 -31.90
CA ASP A 15 28.93 7.58 -31.09
C ASP A 15 27.44 7.31 -30.98
N ALA A 16 26.97 6.32 -31.74
CA ALA A 16 25.64 5.78 -31.53
C ALA A 16 25.63 5.10 -30.16
N LEU A 17 25.16 5.82 -29.14
CA LEU A 17 24.85 5.26 -27.83
C LEU A 17 23.92 4.06 -28.05
N SER A 18 24.45 2.85 -27.82
CA SER A 18 23.66 1.63 -27.92
C SER A 18 22.51 1.71 -26.93
N THR A 19 21.38 1.09 -27.25
CA THR A 19 20.16 1.12 -26.43
C THR A 19 20.38 0.73 -24.96
N ALA A 20 21.46 0.02 -24.63
CA ALA A 20 21.86 -0.29 -23.26
C ALA A 20 22.37 0.93 -22.47
N SER A 21 23.13 1.82 -23.11
CA SER A 21 23.74 3.01 -22.47
C SER A 21 22.74 4.11 -22.10
N LEU A 22 21.53 4.07 -22.68
CA LEU A 22 20.43 4.98 -22.34
C LEU A 22 19.66 4.53 -21.08
N ASN A 23 19.59 3.22 -20.79
CA ASN A 23 18.77 2.70 -19.70
C ASN A 23 19.34 3.00 -18.31
N GLU A 24 20.67 3.10 -18.17
CA GLU A 24 21.31 3.45 -16.89
C GLU A 24 21.22 4.95 -16.58
N GLN A 25 21.08 5.82 -17.58
CA GLN A 25 20.98 7.28 -17.39
C GLN A 25 19.58 7.78 -17.01
N ILE A 26 18.54 6.96 -17.17
CA ILE A 26 17.13 7.35 -16.91
C ILE A 26 16.71 7.00 -15.46
N ALA A 27 17.52 6.22 -14.74
CA ALA A 27 17.31 5.91 -13.33
C ALA A 27 17.64 7.13 -12.44
N GLY A 28 16.72 8.10 -12.39
CA GLY A 28 16.75 9.20 -11.42
C GLY A 28 16.55 10.62 -11.97
N ALA A 29 16.34 10.79 -13.29
CA ALA A 29 16.21 12.12 -13.89
C ALA A 29 14.78 12.39 -14.41
N ASN A 30 14.09 13.35 -13.79
CA ASN A 30 12.96 14.07 -14.41
C ASN A 30 13.50 15.05 -15.47
N ALA A 31 14.03 14.54 -16.58
CA ALA A 31 14.47 15.37 -17.70
C ALA A 31 13.72 14.95 -18.98
N VAL A 32 12.89 15.86 -19.49
CA VAL A 32 12.24 15.72 -20.80
C VAL A 32 13.19 16.27 -21.86
N PHE A 33 13.82 15.39 -22.64
CA PHE A 33 14.46 15.79 -23.89
C PHE A 33 13.63 15.26 -25.06
N ALA A 34 12.97 16.16 -25.78
CA ALA A 34 12.21 15.81 -26.97
C ALA A 34 13.14 15.79 -28.19
N LYS A 35 13.43 14.60 -28.72
CA LYS A 35 13.85 14.43 -30.12
C LYS A 35 12.65 13.94 -30.92
N ALA A 36 12.32 14.66 -32.00
CA ALA A 36 11.17 14.36 -32.84
C ALA A 36 11.22 12.89 -33.33
N GLY A 37 10.19 12.12 -33.01
CA GLY A 37 10.00 10.75 -33.49
C GLY A 37 10.05 9.62 -32.44
N LEU A 38 10.48 9.89 -31.20
CA LEU A 38 10.46 8.87 -30.13
C LEU A 38 9.11 8.88 -29.40
N ARG A 39 8.35 7.79 -29.54
CA ARG A 39 7.16 7.53 -28.71
C ARG A 39 7.63 7.01 -27.35
N PHE A 40 7.72 7.88 -26.36
CA PHE A 40 7.86 7.43 -24.97
C PHE A 40 6.51 6.88 -24.51
N LYS A 41 6.43 5.55 -24.36
CA LYS A 41 5.36 4.96 -23.56
C LYS A 41 5.71 5.33 -22.13
N LEU A 42 5.06 6.36 -21.59
CA LEU A 42 5.05 6.56 -20.15
C LEU A 42 4.47 5.25 -19.60
N ALA A 43 5.32 4.42 -18.99
CA ALA A 43 4.81 3.30 -18.22
C ALA A 43 3.98 3.95 -17.11
N ALA A 44 2.66 4.00 -17.32
CA ALA A 44 1.74 4.15 -16.21
C ALA A 44 2.21 3.16 -15.14
N PRO A 45 2.24 3.53 -13.84
CA PRO A 45 2.66 2.61 -12.79
C PRO A 45 2.01 1.28 -13.08
N SER A 46 2.83 0.23 -13.23
CA SER A 46 2.34 -1.11 -13.56
C SER A 46 1.17 -1.36 -12.63
N GLN A 47 -0.04 -1.41 -13.20
CA GLN A 47 -1.24 -1.54 -12.41
C GLN A 47 -1.05 -2.83 -11.64
N ALA A 48 -0.74 -2.71 -10.34
CA ALA A 48 -0.28 -3.85 -9.58
C ALA A 48 -1.37 -4.91 -9.63
N ASP A 49 -0.98 -6.17 -9.84
CA ASP A 49 -1.93 -7.27 -9.84
C ASP A 49 -2.73 -7.27 -8.54
N TRP A 50 -3.99 -7.69 -8.61
CA TRP A 50 -4.77 -7.92 -7.40
C TRP A 50 -4.13 -9.06 -6.62
N TYR A 51 -3.77 -8.81 -5.36
CA TYR A 51 -3.22 -9.83 -4.47
C TYR A 51 -4.30 -10.42 -3.57
N ASP A 52 -4.33 -11.73 -3.49
CA ASP A 52 -5.16 -12.43 -2.51
C ASP A 52 -4.61 -12.19 -1.09
N LEU A 53 -5.45 -11.64 -0.22
CA LEU A 53 -5.17 -11.43 1.20
C LEU A 53 -5.76 -12.54 2.08
N GLY A 54 -6.40 -13.54 1.47
CA GLY A 54 -7.07 -14.67 2.11
C GLY A 54 -8.24 -14.26 3.00
N GLY A 55 -8.65 -15.19 3.87
CA GLY A 55 -9.78 -15.02 4.78
C GLY A 55 -11.12 -15.48 4.18
N SER A 56 -12.11 -15.68 5.06
CA SER A 56 -13.49 -15.97 4.70
C SER A 56 -14.36 -14.86 5.25
N LEU A 57 -14.71 -13.88 4.41
CA LEU A 57 -15.36 -12.63 4.81
C LEU A 57 -16.85 -12.63 4.43
N ALA A 58 -17.70 -12.07 5.29
CA ALA A 58 -19.15 -11.98 5.10
C ALA A 58 -19.67 -10.55 4.85
N GLY A 59 -18.79 -9.63 4.47
CA GLY A 59 -19.15 -8.25 4.20
C GLY A 59 -17.97 -7.39 3.75
N PRO A 60 -18.21 -6.11 3.42
CA PRO A 60 -17.16 -5.17 3.07
C PRO A 60 -16.15 -5.02 4.22
N PRO A 61 -14.83 -5.02 3.93
CA PRO A 61 -13.83 -4.63 4.91
C PRO A 61 -13.84 -3.10 5.13
N SER A 62 -13.33 -2.66 6.28
CA SER A 62 -13.04 -1.26 6.59
C SER A 62 -11.53 -1.10 6.81
N ALA A 63 -10.94 -0.02 6.29
CA ALA A 63 -9.50 0.21 6.33
C ALA A 63 -9.14 1.64 6.68
N VAL A 64 -8.00 1.81 7.36
CA VAL A 64 -7.44 3.13 7.70
C VAL A 64 -5.90 3.10 7.62
N SER A 65 -5.29 4.27 7.50
CA SER A 65 -3.85 4.45 7.70
C SER A 65 -3.62 5.29 8.96
N SER A 66 -3.02 4.67 9.98
CA SER A 66 -2.74 5.31 11.28
C SER A 66 -1.39 6.02 11.34
N SER A 67 -0.52 5.75 10.37
CA SER A 67 0.75 6.44 10.13
C SER A 67 1.24 6.17 8.69
N PRO A 68 2.15 7.01 8.14
CA PRO A 68 2.69 6.78 6.79
C PRO A 68 3.28 5.37 6.63
N GLY A 69 2.82 4.64 5.61
CA GLY A 69 3.27 3.28 5.34
C GLY A 69 2.66 2.20 6.23
N HIS A 70 1.72 2.55 7.13
CA HIS A 70 0.93 1.62 7.92
C HIS A 70 -0.52 1.58 7.43
N LEU A 71 -1.04 0.38 7.17
CA LEU A 71 -2.45 0.14 6.87
C LEU A 71 -3.03 -0.83 7.88
N ASP A 72 -4.24 -0.54 8.34
CA ASP A 72 -5.01 -1.35 9.27
C ASP A 72 -6.34 -1.70 8.61
N ILE A 73 -6.66 -2.99 8.56
CA ILE A 73 -7.88 -3.49 7.91
C ILE A 73 -8.64 -4.34 8.91
N VAL A 74 -9.95 -4.12 9.00
CA VAL A 74 -10.88 -4.96 9.75
C VAL A 74 -11.97 -5.47 8.82
N ALA A 75 -12.48 -6.67 9.11
CA ALA A 75 -13.57 -7.28 8.35
C ALA A 75 -14.38 -8.21 9.25
N ARG A 76 -15.61 -8.51 8.83
CA ARG A 76 -16.43 -9.54 9.45
C ARG A 76 -16.18 -10.89 8.78
N GLY A 77 -15.80 -11.89 9.58
CA GLY A 77 -15.70 -13.28 9.17
C GLY A 77 -17.07 -13.91 8.91
N THR A 78 -17.12 -14.95 8.09
CA THR A 78 -18.36 -15.72 7.83
C THR A 78 -18.93 -16.42 9.07
N ASP A 79 -18.11 -16.58 10.10
CA ASP A 79 -18.43 -17.12 11.41
C ASP A 79 -18.84 -16.05 12.44
N GLY A 80 -18.98 -14.79 12.04
CA GLY A 80 -19.25 -13.68 12.97
C GLY A 80 -18.01 -13.19 13.72
N SER A 81 -16.80 -13.57 13.30
CA SER A 81 -15.54 -13.05 13.87
C SER A 81 -15.26 -11.61 13.42
N LEU A 82 -14.72 -10.78 14.32
CA LEU A 82 -14.02 -9.56 13.95
C LEU A 82 -12.58 -9.91 13.57
N LEU A 83 -12.28 -9.84 12.28
CA LEU A 83 -10.96 -10.13 11.72
C LEU A 83 -10.16 -8.84 11.57
N TYR A 84 -8.85 -8.93 11.77
CA TYR A 84 -7.90 -7.83 11.64
C TYR A 84 -6.63 -8.27 10.92
N ARG A 85 -6.05 -7.33 10.18
CA ARG A 85 -4.78 -7.46 9.48
C ARG A 85 -4.14 -6.08 9.34
N SER A 86 -2.82 -6.04 9.33
CA SER A 86 -2.09 -4.81 9.07
C SER A 86 -0.96 -4.99 8.07
N TRP A 87 -0.62 -3.90 7.40
CA TRP A 87 0.58 -3.77 6.57
C TRP A 87 1.53 -2.80 7.25
N SER A 88 2.77 -3.22 7.45
CA SER A 88 3.85 -2.34 7.88
C SER A 88 5.20 -2.84 7.37
N SER A 89 6.14 -1.93 7.16
CA SER A 89 7.53 -2.28 6.80
C SER A 89 7.64 -3.25 5.60
N GLY A 90 6.73 -3.15 4.63
CA GLY A 90 6.74 -3.98 3.44
C GLY A 90 6.15 -5.39 3.62
N SER A 91 5.43 -5.66 4.70
CA SER A 91 4.88 -7.00 4.99
C SER A 91 3.48 -6.95 5.61
N TRP A 92 2.68 -7.99 5.33
CA TRP A 92 1.39 -8.22 5.97
C TRP A 92 1.55 -8.99 7.27
N TRP A 93 0.85 -8.57 8.31
CA TRP A 93 0.67 -9.30 9.56
C TRP A 93 -0.78 -9.77 9.68
N PRO A 94 -1.06 -11.01 10.11
CA PRO A 94 -0.10 -12.01 10.61
C PRO A 94 0.70 -12.75 9.54
N SER A 95 0.23 -12.80 8.29
CA SER A 95 0.98 -13.34 7.13
C SER A 95 0.39 -12.80 5.82
N GLN A 96 0.85 -13.26 4.64
CA GLN A 96 0.26 -12.86 3.35
C GLN A 96 -1.23 -13.22 3.21
N THR A 97 -1.71 -14.32 3.79
CA THR A 97 -3.09 -14.81 3.60
C THR A 97 -3.90 -15.09 4.88
N ALA A 98 -3.28 -14.99 6.07
CA ALA A 98 -3.99 -15.19 7.34
C ALA A 98 -4.56 -13.90 7.96
N TRP A 99 -5.67 -14.00 8.68
CA TRP A 99 -6.25 -12.89 9.45
C TRP A 99 -6.18 -13.20 10.94
N ALA A 100 -5.97 -12.17 11.77
CA ALA A 100 -6.05 -12.31 13.22
C ALA A 100 -7.48 -12.07 13.70
N THR A 101 -8.00 -12.97 14.53
CA THR A 101 -9.31 -12.78 15.17
C THR A 101 -9.17 -11.91 16.42
N LEU A 102 -9.90 -10.79 16.46
CA LEU A 102 -9.91 -9.87 17.62
C LEU A 102 -11.00 -10.22 18.63
N THR A 103 -12.16 -10.66 18.14
CA THR A 103 -13.31 -11.15 18.92
C THR A 103 -14.23 -11.96 18.01
N VAL A 104 -15.22 -12.63 18.61
CA VAL A 104 -16.33 -13.30 17.93
C VAL A 104 -17.66 -12.60 18.21
N ASP A 105 -18.75 -13.07 17.59
CA ASP A 105 -20.14 -12.66 17.80
C ASP A 105 -20.50 -11.21 17.39
N ILE A 106 -19.84 -10.67 16.36
CA ILE A 106 -20.27 -9.38 15.76
C ILE A 106 -21.45 -9.59 14.80
N GLY A 107 -22.50 -8.77 14.97
CA GLY A 107 -23.72 -8.83 14.18
C GLY A 107 -23.64 -8.01 12.87
N GLY A 108 -22.82 -6.97 12.84
CA GLY A 108 -22.65 -6.07 11.69
C GLY A 108 -21.20 -5.93 11.23
N ASP A 109 -21.00 -5.29 10.08
CA ASP A 109 -19.66 -5.03 9.55
C ASP A 109 -18.92 -3.98 10.39
N PRO A 110 -17.62 -4.19 10.69
CA PRO A 110 -16.85 -3.29 11.52
C PRO A 110 -16.49 -1.99 10.81
N ILE A 111 -16.33 -0.93 11.59
CA ILE A 111 -15.75 0.35 11.15
C ILE A 111 -14.47 0.60 11.94
N ILE A 112 -13.37 0.90 11.26
CA ILE A 112 -12.11 1.34 11.88
C ILE A 112 -11.83 2.80 11.53
N VAL A 113 -11.33 3.54 12.52
CA VAL A 113 -10.85 4.92 12.35
C VAL A 113 -9.50 5.09 13.06
N SER A 114 -8.73 6.08 12.62
CA SER A 114 -7.58 6.57 13.38
C SER A 114 -7.98 7.87 14.07
N SER A 115 -8.16 7.83 15.39
CA SER A 115 -8.60 9.01 16.16
C SER A 115 -7.47 9.96 16.53
N ALA A 116 -6.23 9.49 16.43
CA ALA A 116 -5.00 10.27 16.55
C ALA A 116 -3.86 9.51 15.85
N PRO A 117 -2.73 10.16 15.52
CA PRO A 117 -1.56 9.46 15.00
C PRO A 117 -1.17 8.27 15.89
N GLY A 118 -1.03 7.07 15.31
CA GLY A 118 -0.72 5.85 16.06
C GLY A 118 -1.84 5.33 16.97
N LYS A 119 -3.06 5.90 16.90
CA LYS A 119 -4.22 5.41 17.64
C LYS A 119 -5.30 4.93 16.69
N LEU A 120 -5.83 3.74 16.98
CA LEU A 120 -6.93 3.09 16.28
C LEU A 120 -8.13 2.93 17.20
N ASP A 121 -9.32 3.15 16.66
CA ASP A 121 -10.60 2.82 17.30
C ASP A 121 -11.46 2.01 16.33
N VAL A 122 -11.96 0.87 16.80
CA VAL A 122 -12.84 -0.03 16.03
C VAL A 122 -14.21 -0.05 16.68
N PHE A 123 -15.26 0.07 15.86
CA PHE A 123 -16.67 0.04 16.26
C PHE A 123 -17.39 -1.12 15.58
N VAL A 124 -18.23 -1.84 16.33
CA VAL A 124 -19.03 -2.96 15.82
C VAL A 124 -20.41 -2.97 16.46
N VAL A 125 -21.43 -3.35 15.71
CA VAL A 125 -22.72 -3.75 16.29
C VAL A 125 -22.62 -5.23 16.64
N GLY A 126 -22.78 -5.57 17.92
CA GLY A 126 -22.80 -6.94 18.42
C GLY A 126 -24.07 -7.69 17.99
N SER A 127 -24.05 -9.01 18.13
CA SER A 127 -25.25 -9.85 17.93
C SER A 127 -26.40 -9.50 18.89
N ASP A 128 -26.08 -8.85 20.02
CA ASP A 128 -27.01 -8.31 21.01
C ASP A 128 -27.63 -6.94 20.61
N ALA A 129 -27.36 -6.48 19.39
CA ALA A 129 -27.74 -5.15 18.88
C ALA A 129 -27.14 -3.97 19.66
N THR A 130 -26.09 -4.21 20.46
CA THR A 130 -25.35 -3.16 21.18
C THR A 130 -24.19 -2.65 20.32
N LEU A 131 -23.89 -1.35 20.39
CA LEU A 131 -22.67 -0.78 19.82
C LEU A 131 -21.49 -1.00 20.77
N TRP A 132 -20.47 -1.71 20.29
CA TRP A 132 -19.23 -1.95 21.02
C TRP A 132 -18.08 -1.17 20.37
N HIS A 133 -17.11 -0.75 21.18
CA HIS A 133 -15.89 -0.12 20.71
C HIS A 133 -14.64 -0.70 21.37
N ARG A 134 -13.51 -0.70 20.65
CA ARG A 134 -12.20 -1.07 21.18
C ARG A 134 -11.12 -0.13 20.64
N SER A 135 -10.30 0.40 21.53
CA SER A 135 -9.17 1.27 21.18
C SER A 135 -7.83 0.56 21.30
N ARG A 136 -6.87 0.90 20.45
CA ARG A 136 -5.47 0.46 20.55
C ARG A 136 -4.53 1.62 20.23
N SER A 137 -3.50 1.79 21.04
CA SER A 137 -2.31 2.57 20.70
C SER A 137 -1.25 1.65 20.09
N LEU A 138 -0.62 2.08 19.00
CA LEU A 138 0.43 1.36 18.27
C LEU A 138 1.83 1.70 18.78
#